data_AF-A0AB38G8N7-F1
#
_entry.id   AF-A0AB38G8N7-F1
#
_cell.length_a   1.000
_cell.length_b   1.000
_cell.length_c   1.000
_cell.angle_alpha   90.00
_cell.angle_beta   90.00
_cell.angle_gamma   90.00
#
_symmetry.space_group_name_H-M   'P 1'
#
loop_
_entity.id
_entity.type
_entity.pdbx_description
1 polymer ?
#
loop_
_entity_poly.entity_id
_entity_poly.type
_entity_poly.pdbx_seq_one_letter_code
_entity_poly.pdbx_strand_id
1 'polypeptide(L)' 'MVGTQAEVGAIVCWTDPDSYGHVAYMTAVNASGQIQVLESNYGNKQWLDNDRGWFDPTKSNTAGAISYIYPESY' A
#
# COMPACT_ATOMS: atom_id res chain seq x y z
N MET A 1 -6.77 7.13 -11.73
CA MET A 1 -5.82 8.29 -11.64
C MET A 1 -4.66 7.89 -10.73
N VAL A 2 -3.44 8.40 -10.94
CA VAL A 2 -2.33 8.26 -9.98
C VAL A 2 -2.21 9.54 -9.14
N GLY A 3 -2.08 9.41 -7.82
CA GLY A 3 -1.82 10.54 -6.92
C GLY A 3 -0.97 10.18 -5.70
N THR A 4 -0.94 11.08 -4.74
CA THR A 4 -0.04 11.05 -3.57
C THR A 4 -0.77 10.96 -2.24
N GLN A 5 -2.11 10.94 -2.27
CA GLN A 5 -2.93 10.84 -1.06
C GLN A 5 -3.44 9.41 -0.88
N ALA A 6 -3.31 8.90 0.35
CA ALA A 6 -3.87 7.61 0.73
C ALA A 6 -5.41 7.67 0.79
N GLU A 7 -6.09 6.74 0.12
CA GLU A 7 -7.54 6.64 0.05
C GLU A 7 -7.98 5.17 0.08
N VAL A 8 -9.06 4.88 0.80
CA VAL A 8 -9.65 3.54 0.82
C VAL A 8 -10.09 3.15 -0.60
N GLY A 9 -9.76 1.93 -1.00
CA GLY A 9 -10.03 1.43 -2.34
C GLY A 9 -8.94 1.69 -3.37
N ALA A 10 -7.94 2.52 -3.06
CA ALA A 10 -6.78 2.70 -3.93
C ALA A 10 -5.81 1.51 -3.84
N ILE A 11 -5.04 1.31 -4.91
CA ILE A 11 -3.83 0.47 -4.87
C ILE A 11 -2.67 1.36 -4.44
N VAL A 12 -2.06 1.06 -3.31
CA VAL A 12 -0.78 1.66 -2.93
C VAL A 12 0.34 0.91 -3.65
N CYS A 13 1.26 1.67 -4.23
CA CYS A 13 2.42 1.18 -4.97
C CYS A 13 3.69 1.74 -4.36
N TRP A 14 4.53 0.85 -3.83
CA TRP A 14 5.89 1.13 -3.39
C TRP A 14 6.85 0.72 -4.49
N THR A 15 7.58 1.67 -5.05
CA THR A 15 8.70 1.35 -5.93
C THR A 15 9.90 0.93 -5.10
N ASP A 16 10.77 0.10 -5.68
CA ASP A 16 12.10 -0.15 -5.15
C ASP A 16 13.14 0.12 -6.25
N PRO A 17 14.05 1.10 -6.08
CA PRO A 17 15.05 1.40 -7.11
C PRO A 17 16.05 0.25 -7.31
N ASP A 18 16.21 -0.62 -6.30
CA ASP A 18 17.18 -1.71 -6.27
C ASP A 18 16.50 -3.10 -6.34
N SER A 19 15.17 -3.15 -6.46
CA SER A 19 14.39 -4.39 -6.49
C SER A 19 13.04 -4.26 -7.24
N TYR A 20 12.09 -5.16 -6.97
CA TYR A 20 10.82 -5.26 -7.69
C TYR A 20 9.71 -4.34 -7.15
N GLY A 21 9.87 -3.77 -5.95
CA GLY A 21 8.82 -3.00 -5.28
C GLY A 21 7.74 -3.86 -4.62
N HIS A 22 6.58 -3.25 -4.35
CA HIS A 22 5.41 -3.93 -3.79
C HIS A 22 4.11 -3.16 -4.07
N VAL A 23 2.98 -3.86 -4.07
CA VAL A 23 1.64 -3.24 -4.20
C VAL A 23 0.66 -3.86 -3.21
N ALA A 24 -0.32 -3.08 -2.75
CA ALA A 24 -1.38 -3.56 -1.87
C ALA A 24 -2.70 -2.80 -2.06
N TYR A 25 -3.82 -3.44 -1.73
CA TYR A 25 -5.15 -2.83 -1.77
C TYR A 25 -5.48 -2.17 -0.43
N MET A 26 -5.87 -0.91 -0.45
CA MET A 26 -6.09 -0.15 0.78
C MET A 26 -7.50 -0.35 1.34
N THR A 27 -7.58 -0.76 2.61
CA THR A 27 -8.86 -1.03 3.28
C THR A 27 -9.24 0.02 4.32
N ALA A 28 -8.27 0.75 4.87
CA ALA A 28 -8.53 1.81 5.84
C ALA A 28 -7.43 2.89 5.84
N VAL A 29 -7.82 4.13 6.14
CA VAL A 29 -6.93 5.27 6.40
C VAL A 29 -7.40 5.96 7.67
N ASN A 30 -6.50 6.24 8.62
CA ASN A 30 -6.84 6.97 9.84
C ASN A 30 -6.36 8.42 9.81
N ALA A 31 -6.81 9.21 10.80
CA ALA A 31 -6.50 10.65 10.90
C ALA A 31 -4.99 10.94 11.10
N SER A 32 -4.21 9.96 11.55
CA SER A 32 -2.76 10.07 11.71
C SER A 32 -1.98 9.68 10.44
N GLY A 33 -2.69 9.36 9.35
CA GLY A 33 -2.07 8.95 8.08
C GLY A 33 -1.57 7.51 8.05
N GLN A 34 -1.89 6.69 9.05
CA GLN A 34 -1.64 5.26 8.99
C GLN A 34 -2.69 4.59 8.11
N ILE A 35 -2.30 3.47 7.49
CA ILE A 35 -3.17 2.69 6.63
C ILE A 35 -3.31 1.26 7.12
N GLN A 36 -4.36 0.59 6.66
CA GLN A 36 -4.43 -0.86 6.59
C GLN A 36 -4.60 -1.29 5.14
N VAL A 37 -4.05 -2.47 4.81
CA VAL A 37 -4.11 -3.02 3.46
C VAL A 37 -4.47 -4.50 3.48
N LEU A 38 -5.00 -4.98 2.37
CA LEU A 38 -4.96 -6.38 1.98
C LEU A 38 -3.83 -6.55 0.97
N GLU A 39 -2.95 -7.51 1.21
CA GLU A 39 -1.80 -7.77 0.38
C GLU A 39 -1.46 -9.26 0.35
N SER A 40 -0.65 -9.63 -0.63
CA SER A 40 -0.11 -10.98 -0.79
C SER A 40 1.40 -10.88 -0.88
N ASN A 41 2.09 -11.95 -0.49
CA ASN A 41 3.54 -12.08 -0.49
C ASN A 41 4.26 -11.12 0.45
N TYR A 42 3.64 -10.76 1.58
CA TYR A 42 4.32 -10.07 2.67
C TYR A 42 4.91 -11.10 3.65
N GLY A 43 6.23 -11.02 3.91
CA GLY A 43 6.89 -11.97 4.81
C GLY A 43 6.80 -13.44 4.36
N ASN A 44 6.82 -13.69 3.04
CA ASN A 44 6.66 -15.01 2.39
C ASN A 44 5.27 -15.65 2.54
N LYS A 45 4.25 -14.90 2.98
CA LYS A 45 2.85 -15.37 3.01
C LYS A 45 2.18 -15.06 1.68
N GLN A 46 2.01 -16.07 0.83
CA GLN A 46 1.56 -15.87 -0.55
C GLN A 46 0.04 -15.68 -0.71
N TRP A 47 -0.75 -15.88 0.33
CA TRP A 47 -2.19 -15.63 0.30
C TRP A 47 -2.51 -14.15 0.56
N LEU A 48 -3.74 -13.74 0.25
CA LEU A 48 -4.23 -12.40 0.52
C LEU A 48 -4.66 -12.29 1.99
N ASP A 49 -4.10 -11.35 2.75
CA ASP A 49 -4.51 -11.06 4.12
C ASP A 49 -4.13 -9.62 4.54
N ASN A 50 -4.55 -9.21 5.74
CA ASN A 50 -4.02 -8.03 6.42
C ASN A 50 -2.84 -8.44 7.32
N ASP A 51 -1.64 -8.41 6.76
CA ASP A 51 -0.43 -8.88 7.44
C ASP A 51 0.20 -7.87 8.41
N ARG A 52 -0.12 -6.58 8.28
CA ARG A 52 0.60 -5.49 8.96
C ARG A 52 -0.24 -4.75 10.01
N GLY A 53 -1.57 -4.86 9.96
CA GLY A 53 -2.45 -4.01 10.77
C GLY A 53 -2.28 -2.53 10.40
N TRP A 54 -2.31 -1.65 11.40
CA TRP A 54 -2.04 -0.21 11.19
C TRP A 54 -0.55 0.07 11.06
N PHE A 55 -0.13 0.67 9.95
CA PHE A 55 1.26 1.06 9.74
C PHE A 55 1.39 2.39 8.98
N ASP A 56 2.56 3.02 9.10
CA ASP A 56 2.93 4.19 8.31
C ASP A 56 3.47 3.71 6.95
N PRO A 57 2.79 4.02 5.84
CA PRO A 57 3.18 3.50 4.53
C PRO A 57 4.49 4.11 4.00
N THR A 58 4.97 5.21 4.58
CA THR A 58 6.26 5.82 4.24
C THR A 58 7.44 5.12 4.92
N LYS A 59 7.17 4.29 5.93
CA LYS A 59 8.15 3.50 6.68
C LYS A 59 8.07 2.01 6.32
N SER A 60 7.84 1.72 5.05
CA SER A 60 7.87 0.35 4.52
C SER A 60 9.30 -0.17 4.43
N ASN A 61 9.47 -1.50 4.48
CA ASN A 61 10.75 -2.16 4.20
C ASN A 61 11.15 -2.07 2.71
N THR A 62 10.20 -1.70 1.84
CA THR A 62 10.44 -1.39 0.43
C THR A 62 10.89 0.07 0.33
N ALA A 63 12.18 0.29 0.06
CA ALA A 63 12.74 1.62 -0.11
C ALA A 63 12.27 2.20 -1.45
N GLY A 64 11.88 3.48 -1.54
CA GLY A 64 11.57 4.12 -2.82
C GLY A 64 10.40 5.10 -2.76
N ALA A 65 9.79 5.35 -3.91
CA ALA A 65 8.67 6.27 -4.03
C ALA A 65 7.35 5.54 -3.75
N ILE A 66 6.44 6.25 -3.09
CA ILE A 66 5.07 5.78 -2.87
C ILE A 66 4.11 6.54 -3.78
N SER A 67 3.18 5.81 -4.39
CA SER A 67 2.08 6.37 -5.18
C SER A 67 0.79 5.60 -4.95
N TYR A 68 -0.34 6.24 -5.24
CA TYR A 68 -1.67 5.66 -5.06
C TYR A 68 -2.42 5.68 -6.39
N ILE A 69 -2.90 4.51 -6.81
CA ILE A 69 -3.71 4.35 -8.01
C ILE A 69 -5.17 4.27 -7.59
N TYR A 70 -5.92 5.33 -7.89
CA TYR A 70 -7.33 5.45 -7.54
C TYR A 70 -8.22 4.68 -8.52
N PRO A 71 -9.28 4.02 -8.02
CA PRO A 71 -10.31 3.44 -8.88
C PRO A 71 -10.94 4.55 -9.74
N GLU A 72 -11.44 4.17 -10.92
CA GLU A 72 -12.29 5.08 -11.69
C GLU A 72 -13.63 5.23 -10.97
N SER A 73 -14.12 6.46 -10.84
CA SER A 73 -15.49 6.71 -10.41
C SER A 73 -16.42 6.24 -11.52
N TYR A 74 -17.29 5.27 -11.23
CA TYR A 74 -18.39 4.88 -12.13
C TYR A 74 -19.53 5.89 -12.08
#